data_AF-A0A654D729-F1
#
_entry.id   AF-A0A654D729-F1
#
_cell.length_a   1.000
_cell.length_b   1.000
_cell.length_c   1.000
_cell.angle_alpha   90.00
_cell.angle_beta   90.00
_cell.angle_gamma   90.00
#
_symmetry.space_group_name_H-M   'P 1'
#
loop_
_entity.id
_entity.type
_entity.pdbx_description
1 polymer ?
#
loop_
_entity_poly.entity_id
_entity_poly.type
_entity_poly.pdbx_seq_one_letter_code
_entity_poly.pdbx_strand_id
1 'polypeptide(L)'
;MRVADWIATSRDNHALPYAVIDKRDASLILFDGTGKRIAQVPVLLGIASGDDATPGVGSKKLGEIGPAEKTTPAGRFLAKFGYAFGRQRVLWVDYTNSVAIHPIPGDAARSEKRRARMLSPEPEDNRITFGCINVPTAFYAADLRPLFQKKGGYVYVLPDTKAMEDVFPRLRVHALTAGREAA
;
A
#
# COMPACT_ATOMS: atom_id res chain seq x y z
N MET A 1 -13.26 -7.51 6.51
CA MET A 1 -12.91 -6.12 6.12
C MET A 1 -13.48 -5.93 4.73
N ARG A 2 -14.43 -5.00 4.54
CA ARG A 2 -15.29 -4.96 3.33
C ARG A 2 -14.54 -5.12 2.00
N VAL A 3 -13.37 -4.47 1.86
CA VAL A 3 -12.55 -4.58 0.64
C VAL A 3 -11.93 -5.96 0.47
N ALA A 4 -11.35 -6.55 1.52
CA ALA A 4 -10.82 -7.91 1.44
C ALA A 4 -11.92 -8.95 1.18
N ASP A 5 -13.09 -8.78 1.79
CA ASP A 5 -14.23 -9.68 1.61
C ASP A 5 -14.71 -9.65 0.14
N TRP A 6 -14.78 -8.46 -0.45
CA TRP A 6 -15.07 -8.28 -1.88
C TRP A 6 -13.98 -8.87 -2.78
N ILE A 7 -12.69 -8.65 -2.50
CA ILE A 7 -11.60 -9.20 -3.30
C ILE A 7 -11.66 -10.72 -3.33
N ALA A 8 -11.86 -11.34 -2.17
CA ALA A 8 -11.89 -12.80 -2.02
C ALA A 8 -13.08 -13.42 -2.78
N THR A 9 -14.27 -12.84 -2.65
CA THR A 9 -15.50 -13.34 -3.28
C THR A 9 -15.55 -13.11 -4.79
N SER A 10 -15.16 -11.91 -5.24
CA SER A 10 -15.17 -11.55 -6.67
C SER A 10 -13.94 -12.05 -7.44
N ARG A 11 -12.92 -12.56 -6.73
CA ARG A 11 -11.63 -12.98 -7.29
C ARG A 11 -10.93 -11.86 -8.06
N ASP A 12 -11.11 -10.61 -7.63
CA ASP A 12 -10.51 -9.43 -8.29
C ASP A 12 -8.97 -9.45 -8.23
N ASN A 13 -8.38 -10.23 -7.31
CA ASN A 13 -6.94 -10.50 -7.27
C ASN A 13 -6.44 -11.47 -8.36
N HIS A 14 -7.32 -12.05 -9.17
CA HIS A 14 -6.99 -13.03 -10.23
C HIS A 14 -6.09 -14.19 -9.74
N ALA A 15 -6.36 -14.69 -8.53
CA ALA A 15 -5.57 -15.73 -7.86
C ALA A 15 -4.08 -15.37 -7.60
N LEU A 16 -3.69 -14.10 -7.74
CA LEU A 16 -2.40 -13.59 -7.30
C LEU A 16 -2.47 -13.21 -5.81
N PRO A 17 -1.34 -13.28 -5.07
CA PRO A 17 -1.30 -12.75 -3.72
C PRO A 17 -1.59 -11.25 -3.73
N TYR A 18 -2.07 -10.74 -2.59
CA TYR A 18 -2.39 -9.33 -2.49
C TYR A 18 -2.14 -8.76 -1.10
N ALA A 19 -1.90 -7.45 -1.05
CA ALA A 19 -1.84 -6.68 0.18
C ALA A 19 -2.94 -5.62 0.16
N VAL A 20 -3.54 -5.37 1.32
CA VAL A 20 -4.42 -4.22 1.55
C VAL A 20 -3.73 -3.27 2.51
N ILE A 21 -3.61 -2.01 2.12
CA ILE A 21 -3.01 -0.94 2.91
C ILE A 21 -4.14 -0.06 3.41
N ASP A 22 -4.36 -0.03 4.72
CA ASP A 22 -5.26 0.90 5.36
C ASP A 22 -4.48 2.15 5.76
N LYS A 23 -4.74 3.27 5.08
CA LYS A 23 -4.03 4.52 5.33
C LYS A 23 -4.47 5.20 6.63
N ARG A 24 -5.70 4.93 7.10
CA ARG A 24 -6.24 5.50 8.34
C ARG A 24 -5.73 4.79 9.57
N ASP A 25 -5.48 3.49 9.45
CA ASP A 25 -4.88 2.66 10.52
C ASP A 25 -3.35 2.54 10.39
N ALA A 26 -2.76 3.12 9.34
CA ALA A 26 -1.35 2.98 9.00
C ALA A 26 -0.86 1.51 9.03
N SER A 27 -1.65 0.60 8.45
CA SER A 27 -1.38 -0.83 8.48
C SER A 27 -1.45 -1.48 7.11
N LEU A 28 -0.77 -2.63 6.99
CA LEU A 28 -0.81 -3.50 5.81
C LEU A 28 -1.23 -4.89 6.26
N ILE A 29 -2.23 -5.44 5.58
CA ILE A 29 -2.67 -6.83 5.72
C ILE A 29 -2.28 -7.60 4.46
N LEU A 30 -1.52 -8.68 4.62
CA LEU A 30 -1.04 -9.54 3.54
C LEU A 30 -1.94 -10.77 3.40
N PHE A 31 -2.29 -11.13 2.17
CA PHE A 31 -3.09 -12.29 1.81
C PHE A 31 -2.41 -13.12 0.73
N ASP A 32 -2.60 -14.44 0.76
CA ASP A 32 -2.23 -15.30 -0.36
C ASP A 32 -3.24 -15.21 -1.52
N GLY A 33 -2.99 -15.95 -2.60
CA GLY A 33 -3.84 -15.93 -3.80
C GLY A 33 -5.25 -16.53 -3.60
N THR A 34 -5.48 -17.21 -2.47
CA THR A 34 -6.79 -17.77 -2.10
C THR A 34 -7.62 -16.81 -1.24
N GLY A 35 -6.98 -15.76 -0.71
CA GLY A 35 -7.61 -14.82 0.22
C GLY A 35 -7.38 -15.17 1.69
N LYS A 36 -6.50 -16.13 2.00
CA LYS A 36 -6.10 -16.40 3.38
C LYS A 36 -5.16 -15.30 3.86
N ARG A 37 -5.47 -14.71 5.02
CA ARG A 37 -4.60 -13.74 5.70
C ARG A 37 -3.31 -14.42 6.17
N ILE A 38 -2.17 -13.83 5.79
CA ILE A 38 -0.82 -14.29 6.15
C ILE A 38 -0.25 -13.47 7.31
N ALA A 39 -0.34 -12.15 7.24
CA ALA A 39 0.22 -11.25 8.25
C ALA A 39 -0.52 -9.90 8.27
N GLN A 40 -0.36 -9.17 9.37
CA GLN A 40 -0.73 -7.76 9.50
C GLN A 40 0.41 -7.02 10.20
N VAL A 41 0.85 -5.89 9.63
CA VAL A 41 1.99 -5.11 10.13
C VAL A 41 1.72 -3.61 10.06
N PRO A 42 2.34 -2.81 10.95
CA PRO A 42 2.32 -1.35 10.79
C PRO A 42 3.15 -0.95 9.57
N VAL A 43 2.80 0.19 8.98
CA VAL A 43 3.53 0.78 7.86
C VAL A 43 3.79 2.26 8.07
N LEU A 44 4.76 2.82 7.36
CA LEU A 44 4.91 4.27 7.21
C LEU A 44 4.42 4.70 5.83
N LEU A 45 3.73 5.83 5.79
CA LEU A 45 3.04 6.34 4.60
C LEU A 45 3.52 7.74 4.26
N GLY A 46 3.05 8.24 3.10
CA GLY A 46 3.24 9.62 2.69
C GLY A 46 2.84 10.61 3.79
N ILE A 47 3.65 11.65 3.99
CA ILE A 47 3.39 12.68 5.01
C ILE A 47 2.05 13.40 4.80
N ALA A 48 1.66 13.61 3.54
CA ALA A 48 0.37 14.23 3.23
C ALA A 48 -0.74 13.19 3.17
N SER A 49 -1.86 13.49 3.84
CA SER A 49 -3.12 12.80 3.58
C SER A 49 -3.65 13.17 2.20
N GLY A 50 -4.19 12.19 1.49
CA GLY A 50 -4.70 12.41 0.13
C GLY A 50 -4.68 11.14 -0.69
N ASP A 51 -5.57 11.08 -1.69
CA ASP A 51 -5.86 9.86 -2.44
C ASP A 51 -5.28 9.83 -3.85
N ASP A 52 -4.87 10.97 -4.38
CA ASP A 52 -4.34 11.10 -5.73
C ASP A 52 -2.87 11.43 -5.71
N ALA A 53 -2.11 10.87 -6.65
CA ALA A 53 -0.76 11.32 -6.91
C ALA A 53 -0.80 12.67 -7.65
N THR A 54 0.12 13.57 -7.28
CA THR A 54 0.26 14.83 -8.03
C THR A 54 0.81 14.53 -9.44
N PRO A 55 0.22 15.08 -10.52
CA PRO A 55 0.69 14.84 -11.87
C PRO A 55 2.19 15.13 -12.04
N GLY A 56 2.93 14.17 -12.60
CA GLY A 56 4.37 14.31 -12.84
C GLY A 56 5.26 14.16 -11.59
N VAL A 57 4.71 13.88 -10.41
CA VAL A 57 5.50 13.73 -9.17
C VAL A 57 6.58 12.66 -9.28
N GLY A 58 6.30 11.57 -10.01
CA GLY A 58 7.25 10.48 -10.23
C GLY A 58 8.52 10.88 -10.99
N SER A 59 8.49 12.00 -11.73
CA SER A 59 9.63 12.53 -12.49
C SER A 59 10.42 13.62 -11.75
N LYS A 60 9.94 14.09 -10.59
CA LYS A 60 10.61 15.10 -9.77
C LYS A 60 11.76 14.49 -8.97
N LYS A 61 12.80 15.29 -8.70
CA LYS A 61 13.80 14.91 -7.68
C LYS A 61 13.16 14.98 -6.30
N LEU A 62 13.65 14.20 -5.34
CA LEU A 62 13.09 14.17 -3.98
C LEU A 62 13.01 15.57 -3.34
N GLY A 63 14.00 16.43 -3.57
CA GLY A 63 14.00 17.81 -3.05
C GLY A 63 12.99 18.75 -3.71
N GLU A 64 12.43 18.38 -4.86
CA GLU A 64 11.45 19.16 -5.64
C GLU A 64 10.00 18.76 -5.33
N ILE A 65 9.80 17.67 -4.57
CA ILE A 65 8.47 17.20 -4.17
C ILE A 65 7.98 18.06 -3.00
N GLY A 66 6.97 18.90 -3.27
CA GLY A 66 6.34 19.74 -2.27
C GLY A 66 5.66 18.91 -1.17
N PRO A 67 5.47 19.46 0.05
CA PRO A 67 4.86 18.72 1.16
C PRO A 67 3.51 18.07 0.83
N ALA A 68 2.63 18.77 0.10
CA ALA A 68 1.31 18.28 -0.29
C ALA A 68 1.36 17.17 -1.36
N GLU A 69 2.48 17.02 -2.08
CA GLU A 69 2.64 16.02 -3.13
C GLU A 69 3.12 14.66 -2.59
N LYS A 70 3.51 14.62 -1.31
CA LYS A 70 4.06 13.45 -0.63
C LYS A 70 2.95 12.54 -0.10
N THR A 71 2.03 12.17 -0.96
CA THR A 71 0.87 11.32 -0.67
C THR A 71 1.14 9.87 -1.04
N THR A 72 0.56 8.92 -0.30
CA THR A 72 0.41 7.54 -0.80
C THR A 72 -0.92 7.43 -1.55
N PRO A 73 -0.93 7.28 -2.89
CA PRO A 73 -2.16 7.29 -3.66
C PRO A 73 -3.05 6.08 -3.35
N ALA A 74 -4.35 6.30 -3.29
CA ALA A 74 -5.34 5.24 -3.14
C ALA A 74 -5.58 4.55 -4.49
N GLY A 75 -5.94 3.27 -4.47
CA GLY A 75 -6.25 2.54 -5.69
C GLY A 75 -5.86 1.08 -5.68
N ARG A 76 -5.92 0.46 -6.86
CA ARG A 76 -5.54 -0.93 -7.10
C ARG A 76 -4.37 -0.99 -8.07
N PHE A 77 -3.29 -1.61 -7.62
CA PHE A 77 -2.03 -1.62 -8.35
C PHE A 77 -1.53 -3.03 -8.59
N LEU A 78 -1.02 -3.31 -9.78
CA LEU A 78 -0.29 -4.55 -10.06
C LEU A 78 1.16 -4.36 -9.67
N ALA A 79 1.53 -4.87 -8.51
CA ALA A 79 2.84 -4.69 -7.92
C ALA A 79 3.83 -5.77 -8.35
N LYS A 80 5.06 -5.37 -8.72
CA LYS A 80 6.14 -6.28 -9.12
C LYS A 80 7.48 -5.82 -8.59
N PHE A 81 8.33 -6.79 -8.25
CA PHE A 81 9.70 -6.48 -7.87
C PHE A 81 10.49 -5.94 -9.06
N GLY A 82 11.16 -4.82 -8.86
CA GLY A 82 12.08 -4.23 -9.83
C GLY A 82 13.21 -3.47 -9.13
N TYR A 83 14.13 -2.94 -9.92
CA TYR A 83 15.24 -2.15 -9.40
C TYR A 83 14.83 -0.69 -9.25
N ALA A 84 15.14 -0.10 -8.09
CA ALA A 84 15.17 1.33 -7.87
C ALA A 84 16.56 1.91 -8.18
N PHE A 85 16.65 3.24 -8.16
CA PHE A 85 17.93 3.93 -8.24
C PHE A 85 18.88 3.39 -7.15
N GLY A 86 20.14 3.14 -7.50
CA GLY A 86 21.10 2.49 -6.60
C GLY A 86 21.01 0.95 -6.55
N ARG A 87 20.30 0.30 -7.49
CA ARG A 87 20.19 -1.17 -7.65
C ARG A 87 19.53 -1.90 -6.48
N GLN A 88 18.84 -1.19 -5.58
CA GLN A 88 18.03 -1.83 -4.55
C GLN A 88 16.76 -2.42 -5.18
N ARG A 89 16.46 -3.69 -4.87
CA ARG A 89 15.25 -4.36 -5.36
C ARG A 89 14.07 -4.05 -4.44
N VAL A 90 13.10 -3.30 -4.96
CA VAL A 90 11.89 -2.87 -4.24
C VAL A 90 10.65 -3.46 -4.89
N LEU A 91 9.53 -3.53 -4.15
CA LEU A 91 8.24 -3.90 -4.72
C LEU A 91 7.56 -2.63 -5.25
N TRP A 92 7.62 -2.40 -6.56
CA TRP A 92 6.94 -1.28 -7.20
C TRP A 92 5.44 -1.45 -7.08
N VAL A 93 4.75 -0.43 -6.57
CA VAL A 93 3.29 -0.39 -6.44
C VAL A 93 2.73 0.49 -7.55
N ASP A 94 3.11 1.76 -7.59
CA ASP A 94 2.79 2.69 -8.67
C ASP A 94 4.08 3.16 -9.32
N TYR A 95 4.44 2.51 -10.43
CA TYR A 95 5.68 2.82 -11.14
C TYR A 95 5.68 4.23 -11.72
N THR A 96 4.53 4.71 -12.20
CA THR A 96 4.39 6.03 -12.84
C THR A 96 4.62 7.15 -11.83
N ASN A 97 4.15 6.96 -10.61
CA ASN A 97 4.26 7.94 -9.53
C ASN A 97 5.41 7.63 -8.55
N SER A 98 6.31 6.71 -8.91
CA SER A 98 7.50 6.34 -8.11
C SER A 98 7.18 5.88 -6.69
N VAL A 99 6.07 5.14 -6.50
CA VAL A 99 5.66 4.59 -5.20
C VAL A 99 6.01 3.10 -5.12
N ALA A 100 6.71 2.71 -4.05
CA ALA A 100 7.09 1.33 -3.79
C ALA A 100 6.86 0.92 -2.32
N ILE A 101 6.75 -0.39 -2.09
CA ILE A 101 6.88 -0.99 -0.76
C ILE A 101 8.34 -1.42 -0.57
N HIS A 102 8.95 -0.99 0.54
CA HIS A 102 10.31 -1.38 0.91
C HIS A 102 10.57 -1.20 2.43
N PRO A 103 11.61 -1.83 3.01
CA PRO A 103 12.02 -1.52 4.39
C PRO A 103 12.50 -0.08 4.54
N ILE A 104 12.60 0.42 5.79
CA ILE A 104 13.24 1.73 6.06
C ILE A 104 14.62 1.78 5.39
N PRO A 105 14.89 2.77 4.51
CA PRO A 105 16.20 2.94 3.88
C PRO A 105 17.33 3.10 4.90
N GLY A 106 18.51 2.55 4.60
CA GLY A 106 19.66 2.62 5.51
C GLY A 106 20.21 4.03 5.71
N ASP A 107 19.95 4.92 4.76
CA ASP A 107 20.33 6.34 4.74
C ASP A 107 19.23 7.28 5.27
N ALA A 108 18.11 6.75 5.75
CA ALA A 108 17.06 7.56 6.37
C ALA A 108 17.60 8.33 7.59
N ALA A 109 17.33 9.64 7.66
CA ALA A 109 17.87 10.49 8.71
C ALA A 109 17.39 10.05 10.10
N ARG A 110 18.32 9.92 11.05
CA ARG A 110 18.01 9.49 12.43
C ARG A 110 16.99 10.38 13.13
N SER A 111 16.98 11.68 12.80
CA SER A 111 16.02 12.66 13.31
C SER A 111 14.57 12.38 12.91
N GLU A 112 14.34 11.63 11.83
CA GLU A 112 12.99 11.25 11.39
C GLU A 112 12.35 10.20 12.32
N LYS A 113 13.15 9.49 13.12
CA LYS A 113 12.69 8.49 14.10
C LYS A 113 11.74 7.43 13.51
N ARG A 114 11.93 7.05 12.23
CA ARG A 114 11.02 6.14 11.49
C ARG A 114 10.68 4.84 12.21
N ARG A 115 11.63 4.24 12.94
CA ARG A 115 11.37 3.01 13.71
C ARG A 115 10.39 3.26 14.87
N ALA A 116 10.55 4.37 15.60
CA ALA A 116 9.66 4.73 16.69
C ALA A 116 8.27 5.10 16.15
N ARG A 117 8.22 5.88 15.06
CA ARG A 117 6.97 6.20 14.34
C ARG A 117 6.20 4.95 13.93
N MET A 118 6.89 3.96 13.35
CA MET A 118 6.25 2.70 12.92
C MET A 118 5.66 1.88 14.07
N LEU A 119 6.16 2.08 15.30
CA LEU A 119 5.65 1.42 16.50
C LEU A 119 4.66 2.29 17.27
N SER A 120 4.40 3.52 16.82
CA SER A 120 3.41 4.38 17.47
C SER A 120 2.01 3.79 17.28
N PRO A 121 1.14 3.86 18.30
CA PRO A 121 -0.28 3.51 18.14
C PRO A 121 -1.06 4.59 17.37
N GLU A 122 -0.53 5.81 17.23
CA GLU A 122 -1.20 6.91 16.53
C GLU A 122 -0.87 6.88 15.02
N PRO A 123 -1.84 6.62 14.12
CA PRO A 123 -1.57 6.49 12.69
C PRO A 123 -0.97 7.75 12.05
N GLU A 124 -1.22 8.93 12.62
CA GLU A 124 -0.63 10.20 12.20
C GLU A 124 0.90 10.20 12.35
N ASP A 125 1.45 9.52 13.36
CA ASP A 125 2.90 9.44 13.55
C ASP A 125 3.59 8.66 12.43
N ASN A 126 2.87 7.76 11.77
CA ASN A 126 3.34 6.91 10.69
C ASN A 126 3.47 7.65 9.36
N ARG A 127 3.00 8.90 9.26
CA ARG A 127 3.06 9.74 8.06
C ARG A 127 4.38 10.51 8.00
N ILE A 128 5.32 10.03 7.20
CA ILE A 128 6.70 10.58 7.13
C ILE A 128 7.39 10.40 5.78
N THR A 129 6.89 9.52 4.92
CA THR A 129 7.54 9.22 3.64
C THR A 129 7.13 10.23 2.56
N PHE A 130 7.73 10.10 1.38
CA PHE A 130 7.37 10.93 0.21
C PHE A 130 6.30 10.24 -0.67
N GLY A 131 5.66 9.17 -0.18
CA GLY A 131 4.63 8.41 -0.87
C GLY A 131 4.86 6.89 -0.81
N CYS A 132 6.14 6.46 -0.80
CA CYS A 132 6.49 5.04 -0.60
C CYS A 132 5.96 4.49 0.73
N ILE A 133 5.71 3.19 0.76
CA ILE A 133 5.21 2.49 1.94
C ILE A 133 6.39 1.79 2.61
N ASN A 134 6.78 2.23 3.81
CA ASN A 134 7.82 1.52 4.57
C ASN A 134 7.21 0.44 5.44
N VAL A 135 7.84 -0.75 5.45
CA VAL A 135 7.39 -1.92 6.21
C VAL A 135 8.52 -2.48 7.09
N PRO A 136 8.22 -3.32 8.10
CA PRO A 136 9.26 -4.00 8.87
C PRO A 136 10.15 -4.90 7.99
N THR A 137 11.46 -4.88 8.23
CA THR A 137 12.43 -5.68 7.46
C THR A 137 12.14 -7.18 7.53
N ALA A 138 11.75 -7.68 8.71
CA ALA A 138 11.43 -9.09 8.91
C ALA A 138 10.24 -9.53 8.06
N PHE A 139 9.13 -8.79 8.12
CA PHE A 139 7.95 -9.01 7.28
C PHE A 139 8.27 -8.95 5.78
N TYR A 140 9.06 -7.95 5.36
CA TYR A 140 9.44 -7.81 3.96
C TYR A 140 10.20 -9.03 3.44
N ALA A 141 11.15 -9.55 4.24
CA ALA A 141 12.01 -10.65 3.85
C ALA A 141 11.32 -12.02 3.95
N ALA A 142 10.53 -12.25 4.99
CA ALA A 142 9.93 -13.54 5.32
C ALA A 142 8.58 -13.78 4.63
N ASP A 143 7.74 -12.75 4.52
CA ASP A 143 6.35 -12.92 4.08
C ASP A 143 6.12 -12.28 2.70
N LEU A 144 6.41 -10.98 2.56
CA LEU A 144 6.06 -10.23 1.35
C LEU A 144 6.88 -10.69 0.14
N ARG A 145 8.22 -10.72 0.27
CA ARG A 145 9.11 -11.02 -0.85
C ARG A 145 8.90 -12.42 -1.42
N PRO A 146 8.88 -13.51 -0.63
CA PRO A 146 8.67 -14.85 -1.18
C PRO A 146 7.35 -15.00 -1.93
N LEU A 147 6.32 -14.29 -1.48
CA LEU A 147 4.98 -14.35 -2.03
C LEU A 147 4.87 -13.56 -3.36
N PHE A 148 5.44 -12.36 -3.43
CA PHE A 148 5.34 -11.49 -4.62
C PHE A 148 6.46 -11.70 -5.66
N GLN A 149 7.60 -12.32 -5.31
CA GLN A 149 8.79 -12.34 -6.18
C GLN A 149 8.62 -13.08 -7.52
N LYS A 150 7.71 -14.03 -7.62
CA LYS A 150 7.54 -14.84 -8.84
C LYS A 150 6.68 -14.13 -9.89
N LYS A 151 5.43 -13.82 -9.55
CA LYS A 151 4.44 -13.28 -10.50
C LYS A 151 4.04 -11.83 -10.21
N GLY A 152 4.53 -11.25 -9.10
CA GLY A 152 3.95 -10.05 -8.52
C GLY A 152 2.69 -10.37 -7.71
N GLY A 153 1.91 -9.34 -7.45
CA GLY A 153 0.64 -9.42 -6.75
C GLY A 153 -0.09 -8.10 -6.80
N TYR A 154 -1.32 -8.05 -6.29
CA TYR A 154 -2.08 -6.81 -6.23
C TYR A 154 -1.83 -6.06 -4.92
N VAL A 155 -1.79 -4.74 -4.98
CA VAL A 155 -1.78 -3.89 -3.79
C VAL A 155 -3.01 -2.98 -3.88
N TYR A 156 -3.86 -3.06 -2.86
CA TYR A 156 -5.05 -2.23 -2.71
C TYR A 156 -4.78 -1.21 -1.63
N VAL A 157 -4.72 0.07 -1.98
CA VAL A 157 -4.53 1.17 -1.02
C VAL A 157 -5.88 1.82 -0.77
N LEU A 158 -6.35 1.73 0.48
CA LEU A 158 -7.63 2.32 0.90
C LEU A 158 -7.53 3.84 1.00
N PRO A 159 -8.58 4.61 0.70
CA PRO A 159 -8.53 6.06 0.72
C PRO A 159 -8.47 6.68 2.12
N ASP A 160 -7.84 7.85 2.21
CA ASP A 160 -7.91 8.76 3.34
C ASP A 160 -9.24 9.52 3.34
N THR A 161 -9.64 10.08 2.18
CA THR A 161 -10.71 11.09 2.09
C THR A 161 -11.86 10.69 1.18
N LYS A 162 -11.58 10.08 0.01
CA LYS A 162 -12.59 9.63 -0.94
C LYS A 162 -13.47 8.53 -0.34
N ALA A 163 -14.70 8.42 -0.84
CA ALA A 163 -15.52 7.25 -0.52
C ALA A 163 -14.83 5.99 -1.07
N MET A 164 -15.00 4.87 -0.38
CA MET A 164 -14.39 3.61 -0.79
C MET A 164 -14.83 3.20 -2.20
N GLU A 165 -16.08 3.49 -2.56
CA GLU A 165 -16.69 3.24 -3.86
C GLU A 165 -16.17 4.13 -4.98
N ASP A 166 -15.62 5.30 -4.68
CA ASP A 166 -15.01 6.16 -5.70
C ASP A 166 -13.67 5.57 -6.14
N VAL A 167 -12.97 4.90 -5.23
CA VAL A 167 -11.69 4.21 -5.49
C VAL A 167 -11.91 2.78 -6.00
N PHE A 168 -12.92 2.08 -5.47
CA PHE A 168 -13.26 0.70 -5.84
C PHE A 168 -14.76 0.60 -6.22
N PRO A 169 -15.17 1.06 -7.42
CA PRO A 169 -16.59 1.12 -7.82
C PRO A 169 -17.33 -0.23 -7.74
N ARG A 170 -16.62 -1.33 -7.94
CA ARG A 170 -17.18 -2.70 -7.88
C ARG A 170 -17.68 -3.10 -6.49
N LEU A 171 -17.25 -2.42 -5.43
CA LEU A 171 -17.79 -2.65 -4.07
C LEU A 171 -19.27 -2.34 -3.95
N ARG A 172 -19.78 -1.39 -4.73
CA ARG A 172 -21.22 -1.03 -4.73
C ARG A 172 -22.05 -2.18 -5.29
N VAL A 173 -21.60 -2.79 -6.38
CA VAL A 173 -22.27 -3.93 -7.01
C VAL A 173 -22.27 -5.14 -6.08
N HIS A 174 -21.13 -5.42 -5.44
CA HIS A 174 -21.00 -6.55 -4.52
C HIS A 174 -21.96 -6.49 -3.33
N ALA A 175 -22.15 -5.31 -2.73
CA ALA A 175 -23.08 -5.13 -1.62
C ALA A 175 -24.54 -5.42 -2.01
N LEU A 176 -24.93 -5.05 -3.24
CA LEU A 176 -26.29 -5.29 -3.75
C LEU A 176 -26.56 -6.77 -4.05
N THR A 177 -25.57 -7.51 -4.52
CA THR A 177 -25.68 -8.96 -4.75
C THR A 177 -25.70 -9.75 -3.43
N ALA A 178 -24.84 -9.42 -2.47
CA ALA A 178 -24.81 -10.10 -1.18
C ALA A 178 -26.11 -9.92 -0.38
N GLY A 179 -26.75 -8.75 -0.47
CA GLY A 179 -28.05 -8.50 0.15
C GLY A 179 -29.23 -9.23 -0.49
N ARG A 180 -29.09 -9.70 -1.74
CA ARG A 180 -30.13 -10.49 -2.44
C ARG A 180 -30.02 -11.99 -2.17
N GLU A 181 -28.84 -12.50 -1.86
CA GLU A 181 -28.64 -13.91 -1.50
C GLU A 181 -28.99 -14.21 -0.04
N ALA A 182 -29.13 -13.18 0.79
CA ALA A 182 -29.49 -13.27 2.21
C ALA A 182 -31.00 -13.07 2.51
N ALA A 183 -31.83 -12.88 1.47
CA ALA A 183 -33.28 -12.67 1.55
C ALA A 183 -34.02 -13.83 0.88
#